data_AF-A0A0G1GCI0-F1
#
_entry.id   AF-A0A0G1GCI0-F1
#
_cell.length_a   1.000
_cell.length_b   1.000
_cell.length_c   1.000
_cell.angle_alpha   90.00
_cell.angle_beta   90.00
_cell.angle_gamma   90.00
#
_symmetry.space_group_name_H-M   'P 1'
#
loop_
_entity.id
_entity.type
_entity.pdbx_description
1 polymer ?
#
loop_
_entity_poly.entity_id
_entity_poly.type
_entity_poly.pdbx_seq_one_letter_code
_entity_poly.pdbx_strand_id
1 'polypeptide(L)'
;KRTPEEHVLLCVGLGYGKVLRIGDEDVFGPEVNAASKLGEDTAKAQEILVTNSIKDNAGKIKGISFSEIPDIPPGANRAYKISYKL
;
A
#
# COMPACT_ATOMS: atom_id res chain seq x y z
N LYS A 1 -4.91 3.98 -29.52
CA LYS A 1 -4.29 3.79 -28.18
C LYS A 1 -3.58 5.09 -27.85
N ARG A 2 -3.69 5.59 -26.61
CA ARG A 2 -2.96 6.77 -26.13
C ARG A 2 -1.45 6.48 -26.14
N THR A 3 -0.62 7.52 -26.22
CA THR A 3 0.83 7.34 -26.13
C THR A 3 1.23 7.01 -24.67
N PRO A 4 2.36 6.34 -24.43
CA PRO A 4 2.80 6.02 -23.08
C PRO A 4 2.87 7.23 -22.14
N GLU A 5 3.18 8.40 -22.67
CA GLU A 5 3.31 9.67 -21.95
C GLU A 5 1.95 10.23 -21.49
N GLU A 6 0.86 9.81 -22.12
CA GLU A 6 -0.50 10.17 -21.76
C GLU A 6 -1.12 9.21 -20.71
N HIS A 7 -0.37 8.19 -20.28
CA HIS A 7 -0.86 7.22 -19.30
C HIS A 7 -0.66 7.73 -17.87
N VAL A 8 -1.76 7.81 -17.11
CA VAL A 8 -1.72 7.96 -15.65
C VAL A 8 -1.66 6.57 -15.04
N LEU A 9 -0.49 6.19 -14.53
CA LEU A 9 -0.26 4.88 -13.92
C LEU A 9 -0.41 4.99 -12.41
N LEU A 10 -1.25 4.12 -11.83
CA LEU A 10 -1.57 4.16 -10.41
C LEU A 10 -0.44 3.54 -9.57
N CYS A 11 -0.08 4.22 -8.48
CA CYS A 11 0.74 3.69 -7.39
C CYS A 11 -0.15 3.55 -6.15
N VAL A 12 -0.09 2.41 -5.45
CA VAL A 12 -0.99 2.15 -4.31
C VAL A 12 -0.19 1.70 -3.09
N GLY A 13 -0.46 2.34 -1.96
CA GLY A 13 -0.03 1.90 -0.63
C GLY A 13 -1.22 1.57 0.26
N LEU A 14 -1.18 0.43 0.97
CA LEU A 14 -2.23 0.01 1.88
C LEU A 14 -1.70 -0.24 3.30
N GLY A 15 -2.42 0.27 4.28
CA GLY A 15 -2.19 0.05 5.71
C GLY A 15 -3.47 -0.42 6.40
N TYR A 16 -3.32 -1.12 7.53
CA TYR A 16 -4.44 -1.60 8.33
C TYR A 16 -4.16 -1.45 9.81
N GLY A 17 -5.05 -0.78 10.52
CA GLY A 17 -4.95 -0.67 11.97
C GLY A 17 -5.79 0.46 12.52
N LYS A 18 -5.51 0.82 13.78
CA LYS A 18 -6.18 1.93 14.45
C LYS A 18 -5.73 3.25 13.85
N VAL A 19 -6.70 4.11 13.59
CA VAL A 19 -6.49 5.46 13.07
C VAL A 19 -7.28 6.47 13.92
N LEU A 20 -6.77 7.69 14.01
CA LEU A 20 -7.47 8.82 14.61
C LEU A 20 -8.16 9.59 13.49
N ARG A 21 -9.50 9.61 13.50
CA ARG A 21 -10.30 10.43 12.58
C ARG A 21 -10.68 11.73 13.28
N ILE A 22 -10.39 12.87 12.67
CA ILE A 22 -10.77 14.20 13.16
C ILE A 22 -11.73 14.82 12.14
N GLY A 23 -12.95 15.10 12.59
CA GLY A 23 -14.02 15.54 11.69
C GLY A 23 -14.31 14.51 10.60
N ASP A 24 -14.65 15.00 9.41
CA ASP A 24 -15.02 14.14 8.30
C ASP A 24 -13.90 13.84 7.30
N GLU A 25 -12.85 14.65 7.28
CA GLU A 25 -11.83 14.63 6.21
C GLU A 25 -10.48 14.10 6.67
N ASP A 26 -10.08 14.37 7.91
CA ASP A 26 -8.73 14.08 8.36
C ASP A 26 -8.62 12.72 9.06
N VAL A 27 -7.63 11.94 8.63
CA VAL A 27 -7.29 10.65 9.24
C VAL A 27 -5.79 10.62 9.52
N PHE A 28 -5.42 10.33 10.77
CA PHE A 28 -4.04 10.28 11.24
C PHE A 28 -3.71 8.92 11.84
N GLY A 29 -2.42 8.61 11.86
CA GLY A 29 -1.88 7.47 12.60
C GLY A 29 -0.70 6.82 11.88
N PRO A 30 0.01 5.91 12.58
CA PRO A 30 1.16 5.22 12.00
C PRO A 30 0.82 4.49 10.70
N GLU A 31 -0.32 3.80 10.64
CA GLU A 31 -0.74 3.06 9.44
C GLU A 31 -1.14 3.97 8.27
N VAL A 32 -1.71 5.14 8.54
CA VAL A 32 -2.02 6.14 7.49
C VAL A 32 -0.73 6.67 6.89
N ASN A 33 0.21 7.05 7.73
CA ASN A 33 1.51 7.55 7.30
C ASN A 33 2.28 6.48 6.51
N ALA A 34 2.24 5.23 6.98
CA ALA A 34 2.90 4.12 6.30
C ALA A 34 2.27 3.84 4.92
N ALA A 35 0.94 3.80 4.83
CA ALA A 35 0.23 3.62 3.57
C ALA A 35 0.52 4.77 2.58
N SER A 36 0.51 6.02 3.06
CA SER A 36 0.81 7.20 2.24
C SER A 36 2.21 7.10 1.64
N LYS A 37 3.23 6.86 2.47
CA LYS A 37 4.63 6.75 2.01
C LYS A 37 4.84 5.60 1.04
N LEU A 38 4.22 4.44 1.29
CA LEU A 38 4.29 3.33 0.36
C LEU A 38 3.72 3.68 -1.01
N GLY A 39 2.60 4.40 -1.07
CA GLY A 39 1.95 4.78 -2.32
C GLY A 39 2.63 5.93 -3.06
N GLU A 40 3.13 6.91 -2.30
CA GLU A 40 3.71 8.16 -2.80
C GLU A 40 5.20 8.02 -3.14
N ASP A 41 5.99 7.47 -2.21
CA ASP A 41 7.45 7.48 -2.28
C ASP A 41 8.02 6.18 -2.86
N THR A 42 7.39 5.03 -2.54
CA THR A 42 7.99 3.70 -2.77
C THR A 42 7.41 2.97 -3.98
N ALA A 43 6.09 3.01 -4.16
CA ALA A 43 5.40 2.23 -5.19
C ALA A 43 5.71 2.75 -6.59
N LYS A 44 6.06 1.83 -7.48
CA LYS A 44 6.19 2.13 -8.92
C LYS A 44 4.83 2.02 -9.60
N ALA A 45 4.79 2.48 -10.85
CA ALA A 45 3.63 2.35 -11.71
C ALA A 45 3.03 0.94 -11.68
N GLN A 46 1.72 0.88 -11.39
CA GLN A 46 0.91 -0.34 -11.27
C GLN A 46 1.27 -1.26 -10.10
N GLU A 47 2.05 -0.79 -9.13
CA GLU A 47 2.37 -1.55 -7.92
C GLU A 47 1.36 -1.28 -6.81
N ILE A 48 1.09 -2.34 -6.05
CA ILE A 48 0.35 -2.29 -4.80
C ILE A 48 1.29 -2.77 -3.70
N LEU A 49 1.68 -1.87 -2.82
CA LEU A 49 2.52 -2.13 -1.66
C LEU A 49 1.68 -2.08 -0.39
N VAL A 50 1.98 -2.95 0.57
CA VAL A 50 1.19 -3.09 1.79
C VAL A 50 2.08 -3.21 3.01
N THR A 51 1.61 -2.72 4.16
CA THR A 51 2.26 -2.95 5.46
C THR A 51 2.14 -4.41 5.87
N ASN A 52 2.97 -4.85 6.81
CA ASN A 52 2.84 -6.18 7.41
C ASN A 52 1.46 -6.41 8.04
N SER A 53 0.85 -5.37 8.60
CA SER A 53 -0.47 -5.46 9.22
C SER A 53 -1.54 -5.93 8.24
N ILE A 54 -1.50 -5.46 7.00
CA ILE A 54 -2.41 -5.96 5.94
C ILE A 54 -2.22 -7.45 5.72
N LYS A 55 -0.98 -7.90 5.48
CA LYS A 55 -0.69 -9.32 5.21
C LYS A 55 -1.16 -10.22 6.37
N ASP A 56 -0.94 -9.78 7.61
CA ASP A 56 -1.27 -10.53 8.81
C ASP A 56 -2.80 -10.63 9.03
N ASN A 57 -3.59 -9.66 8.54
CA ASN A 57 -5.03 -9.58 8.76
C ASN A 57 -5.89 -9.94 7.53
N ALA A 58 -5.34 -9.89 6.32
CA ALA A 58 -6.09 -10.15 5.07
C ALA A 58 -6.51 -11.62 4.90
N GLY A 59 -5.89 -12.54 5.63
CA GLY A 59 -6.10 -13.98 5.47
C GLY A 59 -5.63 -14.49 4.10
N LYS A 60 -6.11 -15.68 3.71
CA LYS A 60 -5.77 -16.29 2.42
C LYS A 60 -6.76 -15.84 1.36
N ILE A 61 -6.29 -15.02 0.41
CA ILE A 61 -7.09 -14.60 -0.75
C ILE A 61 -6.60 -15.35 -1.99
N LYS A 62 -7.51 -16.04 -2.68
CA LYS A 62 -7.16 -16.81 -3.89
C LYS A 62 -6.63 -15.86 -4.97
N GLY A 63 -5.46 -16.20 -5.54
CA GLY A 63 -4.85 -15.42 -6.61
C GLY A 63 -4.04 -14.21 -6.14
N ILE A 64 -3.86 -14.03 -4.83
CA ILE A 64 -3.00 -13.00 -4.23
C ILE A 64 -1.81 -13.65 -3.54
N SER A 65 -0.62 -13.10 -3.77
CA SER A 65 0.59 -13.44 -3.03
C SER A 65 1.35 -12.18 -2.61
N PHE A 66 2.15 -12.31 -1.55
CA PHE A 66 2.92 -11.22 -0.96
C PHE A 66 4.42 -11.51 -1.10
N SER A 67 5.19 -10.56 -1.62
CA SER A 67 6.67 -10.62 -1.66
C SER A 67 7.25 -9.46 -0.84
N GLU A 68 8.11 -9.77 0.12
CA GLU A 68 8.71 -8.75 0.99
C GLU A 68 9.59 -7.77 0.19
N ILE A 69 9.57 -6.49 0.58
CA ILE A 69 10.39 -5.45 -0.03
C ILE A 69 11.40 -4.90 0.99
N PRO A 70 12.56 -4.37 0.55
CA PRO A 70 13.56 -3.85 1.48
C PRO A 70 13.18 -2.50 2.11
N ASP A 71 12.30 -1.74 1.45
CA ASP A 71 11.86 -0.44 1.93
C ASP A 71 10.76 -0.60 2.99
N ILE A 72 10.99 -0.03 4.18
CA ILE A 72 10.05 -0.13 5.30
C ILE A 72 9.61 1.28 5.66
N PRO A 73 8.33 1.62 5.48
CA PRO A 73 7.84 2.95 5.78
C PRO A 73 7.79 3.15 7.32
N PRO A 74 8.03 4.37 7.81
CA PRO A 74 7.83 4.70 9.21
C PRO A 74 6.41 4.36 9.68
N GLY A 75 6.31 3.62 10.78
CA GLY A 75 5.03 3.16 11.33
C GLY A 75 4.68 1.71 11.00
N ALA A 76 5.46 1.03 10.14
CA ALA A 76 5.35 -0.41 9.88
C ALA A 76 6.63 -1.16 10.29
N ASN A 77 6.51 -2.48 10.50
CA ASN A 77 7.67 -3.33 10.81
C ASN A 77 8.27 -3.97 9.55
N ARG A 78 7.42 -4.28 8.56
CA ARG A 78 7.79 -4.83 7.25
C ARG A 78 6.79 -4.33 6.20
N ALA A 79 7.17 -4.41 4.93
CA ALA A 79 6.30 -4.12 3.81
C ALA A 79 6.39 -5.20 2.74
N TYR A 80 5.33 -5.33 1.94
CA TYR A 80 5.19 -6.35 0.93
C TYR A 80 4.61 -5.76 -0.37
N LYS A 81 5.08 -6.25 -1.51
CA LYS A 81 4.41 -6.07 -2.80
C LYS A 81 3.38 -7.17 -2.99
N ILE A 82 2.19 -6.78 -3.45
CA ILE A 82 1.17 -7.74 -3.88
C ILE A 82 1.43 -8.15 -5.33
N SER A 83 1.36 -9.46 -5.58
CA SER A 83 1.17 -10.01 -6.93
C SER A 83 -0.23 -10.59 -7.03
N TYR A 84 -0.96 -10.20 -8.08
CA TYR A 84 -2.31 -10.66 -8.36
C TYR A 84 -2.45 -11.05 -9.83
N LYS A 85 -3.38 -11.96 -10.13
CA LYS A 85 -3.80 -12.27 -11.50
C LYS A 85 -5.21 -11.70 -11.71
N LEU A 86 -5.37 -10.90 -12.75
CA LEU A 86 -6.68 -10.48 -13.28
C LEU A 86 -7.29 -11.62 -14.10
#